data_AF-A0A150WL88-F1
#
_entry.id   AF-A0A150WL88-F1
#
_cell.length_a   1.000
_cell.length_b   1.000
_cell.length_c   1.000
_cell.angle_alpha   90.00
_cell.angle_beta   90.00
_cell.angle_gamma   90.00
#
_symmetry.space_group_name_H-M   'P 1'
#
loop_
_entity.id
_entity.type
_entity.pdbx_description
1 polymer ?
#
loop_
_entity_poly.entity_id
_entity_poly.type
_entity_poly.pdbx_seq_one_letter_code
_entity_poly.pdbx_strand_id
1 'polypeptide(L)'
;MVIKSLQQAIKALFNFRTWFVVLCPPLLTGFLLSVLLIVFWNSLSVSVTHTFSNWAWVQWLGEVLVGNREALPAIFSSAFLLMVFIPVLFVAVLLVTSIFVTPLVQREVAVKYFSNLEKKKGGSTLGSLANSLQTLTVFVVLFFLTLPLWLIPGMPLVIPAILVIWMNKKIFVYDVLQDYASKEERVLIAKKQSAGLWGLGALLVFASYIPFAFILLPVFSAFAYSFYGLNSLERLRNQA
;
A
#
# COMPACT_ATOMS: atom_id res chain seq x y z
N MET A 1 -19.42 9.06 8.84
CA MET A 1 -19.09 7.88 8.01
C MET A 1 -17.68 7.38 8.29
N VAL A 2 -16.66 8.23 8.10
CA VAL A 2 -15.25 7.91 8.40
C VAL A 2 -15.06 7.35 9.83
N ILE A 3 -15.57 8.05 10.85
CA ILE A 3 -15.44 7.64 12.26
C ILE A 3 -16.08 6.27 12.53
N LYS A 4 -17.29 6.01 11.99
CA LYS A 4 -17.98 4.72 12.13
C LYS A 4 -17.16 3.57 11.53
N SER A 5 -16.60 3.78 10.33
CA SER A 5 -15.74 2.79 9.67
C SER A 5 -14.45 2.52 10.45
N LEU A 6 -13.81 3.56 11.00
CA LEU A 6 -12.63 3.41 11.86
C LEU A 6 -12.95 2.62 13.13
N GLN A 7 -14.07 2.93 13.80
CA GLN A 7 -14.51 2.19 14.99
C GLN A 7 -14.81 0.71 14.68
N GLN A 8 -15.45 0.43 13.55
CA GLN A 8 -15.70 -0.95 13.10
C GLN A 8 -14.39 -1.69 12.78
N ALA A 9 -13.45 -1.03 12.10
CA ALA A 9 -12.13 -1.58 11.80
C ALA A 9 -11.32 -1.86 13.09
N ILE A 10 -11.38 -0.96 14.08
CA ILE A 10 -10.73 -1.14 15.38
C ILE A 10 -11.33 -2.37 16.10
N LYS A 11 -12.66 -2.45 16.19
CA LYS A 11 -13.34 -3.61 16.81
C LYS A 11 -13.05 -4.92 16.08
N ALA A 12 -12.91 -4.90 14.75
CA ALA A 12 -12.53 -6.07 13.98
C ALA A 12 -11.08 -6.52 14.26
N LEU A 13 -10.16 -5.58 14.45
CA LEU A 13 -8.77 -5.85 14.82
C LEU A 13 -8.63 -6.49 16.21
N PHE A 14 -9.49 -6.13 17.17
CA PHE A 14 -9.39 -6.64 18.55
C PHE A 14 -9.84 -8.10 18.72
N ASN A 15 -10.24 -8.81 17.66
CA ASN A 15 -10.57 -10.22 17.73
C ASN A 15 -9.28 -11.06 17.58
N PHE A 16 -8.75 -11.60 18.69
CA PHE A 16 -7.41 -12.23 18.78
C PHE A 16 -7.15 -13.34 17.74
N ARG A 17 -8.16 -14.14 17.40
CA ARG A 17 -8.07 -15.21 16.38
C ARG A 17 -7.89 -14.65 14.96
N THR A 18 -8.54 -13.52 14.67
CA THR A 18 -8.42 -12.82 13.38
C THR A 18 -7.05 -12.15 13.26
N TRP A 19 -6.49 -11.67 14.38
CA TRP A 19 -5.18 -10.99 14.44
C TRP A 19 -4.04 -11.86 13.90
N PHE A 20 -3.93 -13.12 14.35
CA PHE A 20 -2.88 -14.04 13.93
C PHE A 20 -2.94 -14.39 12.44
N VAL A 21 -4.13 -14.73 11.94
CA VAL A 21 -4.32 -15.14 10.53
C VAL A 21 -4.05 -13.96 9.58
N VAL A 22 -4.35 -12.74 10.02
CA VAL A 22 -4.22 -11.54 9.21
C VAL A 22 -2.79 -10.98 9.22
N LEU A 23 -2.07 -11.06 10.35
CA LEU A 23 -0.70 -10.53 10.46
C LEU A 23 0.38 -11.53 10.05
N CYS A 24 0.14 -12.84 10.16
CA CYS A 24 1.14 -13.83 9.78
C CYS A 24 1.62 -13.69 8.32
N PRO A 25 0.74 -13.61 7.30
CA PRO A 25 1.17 -13.50 5.91
C PRO A 25 2.07 -12.28 5.61
N PRO A 26 1.69 -11.04 5.98
CA PRO A 26 2.52 -9.87 5.72
C PRO A 26 3.83 -9.88 6.54
N LEU A 27 3.79 -10.34 7.80
CA LEU A 27 5.00 -10.45 8.63
C LEU A 27 5.97 -11.49 8.06
N LEU A 28 5.47 -12.66 7.66
CA LEU A 28 6.29 -13.71 7.05
C LEU A 28 6.91 -13.23 5.73
N THR A 29 6.12 -12.55 4.89
CA THR A 29 6.63 -11.98 3.63
C THR A 29 7.70 -10.93 3.88
N GLY A 30 7.45 -10.02 4.82
CA GLY A 30 8.41 -8.98 5.19
C GLY A 30 9.69 -9.56 5.77
N PHE A 31 9.57 -10.57 6.63
CA PHE A 31 10.69 -11.30 7.20
C PHE A 31 11.50 -12.02 6.12
N LEU A 32 10.85 -12.80 5.25
CA LEU A 32 11.51 -13.53 4.17
C LEU A 32 12.27 -12.60 3.21
N LEU A 33 11.65 -11.49 2.79
CA LEU A 33 12.31 -10.52 1.91
C LEU A 33 13.45 -9.78 2.61
N SER A 34 13.32 -9.49 3.90
CA SER A 34 14.40 -8.86 4.69
C SER A 34 15.58 -9.81 4.87
N VAL A 35 15.32 -11.09 5.17
CA VAL A 35 16.36 -12.14 5.23
C VAL A 35 17.04 -12.28 3.88
N LEU A 36 16.27 -12.32 2.78
CA LEU A 36 16.82 -12.34 1.42
C LEU A 36 17.72 -11.14 1.17
N LEU A 37 17.29 -9.92 1.52
CA LEU A 37 18.11 -8.72 1.36
C LEU A 37 19.42 -8.82 2.14
N ILE A 38 19.38 -9.29 3.40
CA ILE A 38 20.58 -9.42 4.24
C ILE A 38 21.55 -10.45 3.63
N VAL A 39 21.03 -11.61 3.20
CA VAL A 39 21.85 -12.69 2.60
C VAL A 39 22.50 -12.21 1.29
N PHE A 40 21.75 -11.51 0.45
CA PHE A 40 22.22 -11.04 -0.85
C PHE A 40 22.84 -9.62 -0.81
N TRP A 41 22.95 -9.00 0.36
CA TRP A 41 23.40 -7.61 0.51
C TRP A 41 24.75 -7.37 -0.14
N ASN A 42 25.73 -8.24 0.15
CA ASN A 42 27.09 -8.09 -0.39
C ASN A 42 27.10 -8.26 -1.92
N SER A 43 26.39 -9.26 -2.46
CA SER A 43 26.32 -9.48 -3.90
C SER A 43 25.64 -8.32 -4.62
N LEU A 44 24.50 -7.86 -4.11
CA LEU A 44 23.75 -6.75 -4.68
C LEU A 44 24.53 -5.43 -4.59
N SER A 45 25.12 -5.13 -3.44
CA SER A 45 25.88 -3.90 -3.25
C SER A 45 27.09 -3.84 -4.16
N VAL A 46 27.84 -4.93 -4.30
CA VAL A 46 28.98 -5.02 -5.25
C VAL A 46 28.53 -4.83 -6.70
N SER A 47 27.46 -5.50 -7.14
CA SER A 47 26.95 -5.36 -8.51
C SER A 47 26.50 -3.93 -8.83
N VAL A 48 25.79 -3.30 -7.89
CA VAL A 48 25.29 -1.93 -8.04
C VAL A 48 26.44 -0.91 -7.94
N THR A 49 27.38 -1.11 -7.02
CA THR A 49 28.58 -0.25 -6.90
C THR A 49 29.44 -0.34 -8.15
N HIS A 50 29.65 -1.52 -8.72
CA HIS A 50 30.36 -1.69 -9.98
C HIS A 50 29.68 -0.91 -11.12
N THR A 51 28.34 -0.95 -11.17
CA THR A 51 27.56 -0.19 -12.16
C THR A 51 27.76 1.32 -12.01
N PHE A 52 27.65 1.85 -10.79
CA PHE A 52 27.86 3.27 -10.51
C PHE A 52 29.32 3.71 -10.72
N SER A 53 30.28 2.83 -10.47
CA SER A 53 31.70 3.11 -10.66
C SER A 53 32.04 3.30 -12.15
N ASN A 54 31.26 2.75 -13.07
CA ASN A 54 31.44 2.95 -14.50
C ASN A 54 30.94 4.32 -15.01
N TRP A 55 30.29 5.12 -14.15
CA TRP A 55 29.73 6.42 -14.54
C TRP A 55 30.69 7.55 -14.19
N ALA A 56 31.23 8.21 -15.21
CA ALA A 56 32.23 9.28 -15.07
C ALA A 56 31.77 10.43 -14.15
N TRP A 57 30.49 10.80 -14.21
CA TRP A 57 29.93 11.87 -13.36
C TRP A 57 29.88 11.48 -11.88
N VAL A 58 29.68 10.21 -11.55
CA VAL A 58 29.67 9.72 -10.15
C VAL A 58 31.09 9.74 -9.58
N GLN A 59 32.08 9.29 -10.36
CA GLN A 59 33.48 9.35 -9.94
C GLN A 59 33.97 10.79 -9.76
N TRP A 60 33.61 11.68 -10.70
CA TRP A 60 33.92 13.11 -10.61
C TRP A 60 33.34 13.74 -9.34
N LEU A 61 32.08 13.45 -9.00
CA LEU A 61 31.48 13.89 -7.74
C LEU A 61 32.19 13.30 -6.52
N GLY A 62 32.59 12.02 -6.57
CA GLY A 62 33.34 11.34 -5.51
C GLY A 62 34.62 12.06 -5.15
N GLU A 63 35.38 12.43 -6.18
CA GLU A 63 36.62 13.16 -6.05
C GLU A 63 36.42 14.59 -5.53
N VAL A 64 35.43 15.32 -6.06
CA VAL A 64 35.17 16.72 -5.69
C VAL A 64 34.59 16.86 -4.28
N LEU A 65 33.66 16.00 -3.88
CA LEU A 65 32.93 16.14 -2.62
C LEU A 65 33.59 15.42 -1.44
N VAL A 66 34.23 14.28 -1.69
CA VAL A 66 34.72 13.38 -0.63
C VAL A 66 36.24 13.19 -0.71
N GLY A 67 36.88 13.58 -1.82
CA GLY A 67 38.31 13.31 -2.06
C GLY A 67 38.62 11.83 -2.31
N ASN A 68 37.60 11.00 -2.50
CA ASN A 68 37.73 9.57 -2.75
C ASN A 68 36.72 9.14 -3.83
N ARG A 69 37.24 8.67 -4.97
CA ARG A 69 36.47 8.23 -6.14
C ARG A 69 35.56 7.02 -5.85
N GLU A 70 35.90 6.20 -4.87
CA GLU A 70 35.17 4.96 -4.55
C GLU A 70 34.14 5.12 -3.43
N ALA A 71 34.25 6.18 -2.62
CA ALA A 71 33.36 6.40 -1.48
C ALA A 71 31.91 6.70 -1.92
N LEU A 72 31.73 7.55 -2.93
CA LEU A 72 30.40 7.92 -3.39
C LEU A 72 29.62 6.77 -4.06
N PRO A 73 30.23 5.97 -4.96
CA PRO A 73 29.58 4.78 -5.52
C PRO A 73 29.06 3.79 -4.45
N ALA A 74 29.79 3.60 -3.34
CA ALA A 74 29.37 2.71 -2.25
C ALA A 74 28.16 3.25 -1.48
N ILE A 75 28.16 4.56 -1.19
CA ILE A 75 27.04 5.23 -0.49
C ILE A 75 25.79 5.24 -1.39
N PHE A 76 25.94 5.61 -2.66
CA PHE A 76 24.83 5.65 -3.62
C PHE A 76 24.25 4.26 -3.88
N SER A 77 25.10 3.23 -3.95
CA SER A 77 24.65 1.85 -4.08
C SER A 77 23.75 1.43 -2.91
N SER A 78 24.19 1.68 -1.68
CA SER A 78 23.41 1.34 -0.48
C SER A 78 22.09 2.11 -0.41
N ALA A 79 22.11 3.42 -0.70
CA ALA A 79 20.92 4.26 -0.73
C ALA A 79 19.93 3.80 -1.82
N PHE A 80 20.43 3.49 -3.02
CA PHE A 80 19.63 3.00 -4.14
C PHE A 80 18.96 1.66 -3.83
N LEU A 81 19.71 0.71 -3.24
CA LEU A 81 19.17 -0.59 -2.86
C LEU A 81 18.05 -0.47 -1.84
N LEU A 82 18.23 0.34 -0.79
CA LEU A 82 17.17 0.59 0.20
C LEU A 82 15.96 1.28 -0.42
N MET A 83 16.21 2.26 -1.28
CA MET A 83 15.16 3.01 -1.97
C MET A 83 14.31 2.14 -2.91
N VAL A 84 14.88 1.12 -3.55
CA VAL A 84 14.14 0.15 -4.37
C VAL A 84 13.50 -0.93 -3.50
N PHE A 85 14.19 -1.38 -2.45
CA PHE A 85 13.71 -2.43 -1.56
C PHE A 85 12.45 -2.03 -0.81
N ILE A 86 12.38 -0.80 -0.29
CA ILE A 86 11.21 -0.33 0.48
C ILE A 86 9.90 -0.42 -0.33
N PRO A 87 9.81 0.12 -1.57
CA PRO A 87 8.67 -0.09 -2.44
C PRO A 87 8.41 -1.56 -2.73
N VAL A 88 9.42 -2.35 -3.10
CA VAL A 88 9.24 -3.78 -3.43
C VAL A 88 8.66 -4.55 -2.25
N LEU A 89 9.19 -4.31 -1.04
CA LEU A 89 8.70 -4.88 0.21
C LEU A 89 7.24 -4.52 0.44
N PHE A 90 6.91 -3.23 0.34
CA PHE A 90 5.55 -2.73 0.54
C PHE A 90 4.56 -3.35 -0.45
N VAL A 91 4.95 -3.42 -1.72
CA VAL A 91 4.18 -4.03 -2.80
C VAL A 91 3.97 -5.52 -2.58
N ALA A 92 5.02 -6.28 -2.25
CA ALA A 92 4.93 -7.71 -2.00
C ALA A 92 4.02 -8.01 -0.80
N VAL A 93 4.17 -7.25 0.29
CA VAL A 93 3.32 -7.34 1.48
C VAL A 93 1.86 -7.06 1.12
N LEU A 94 1.59 -6.03 0.32
CA LEU A 94 0.23 -5.71 -0.12
C LEU A 94 -0.38 -6.77 -1.03
N LEU A 95 0.41 -7.33 -1.96
CA LEU A 95 -0.06 -8.40 -2.84
C LEU A 95 -0.41 -9.67 -2.06
N VAL A 96 0.46 -10.09 -1.14
CA VAL A 96 0.19 -11.23 -0.26
C VAL A 96 -1.04 -10.96 0.61
N THR A 97 -1.16 -9.75 1.15
CA THR A 97 -2.34 -9.35 1.92
C THR A 97 -3.61 -9.41 1.05
N SER A 98 -3.57 -8.88 -0.17
CA SER A 98 -4.72 -8.91 -1.09
C SER A 98 -5.18 -10.34 -1.41
N ILE A 99 -4.23 -11.25 -1.67
CA ILE A 99 -4.53 -12.63 -2.04
C ILE A 99 -5.04 -13.46 -0.84
N PHE A 100 -4.43 -13.31 0.33
CA PHE A 100 -4.71 -14.19 1.47
C PHE A 100 -5.67 -13.57 2.49
N VAL A 101 -5.50 -12.28 2.81
CA VAL A 101 -6.22 -11.62 3.92
C VAL A 101 -7.58 -11.13 3.47
N THR A 102 -7.66 -10.44 2.33
CA THR A 102 -8.91 -9.85 1.84
C THR A 102 -10.07 -10.84 1.73
N PRO A 103 -9.94 -12.04 1.12
CA PRO A 103 -11.06 -12.98 1.01
C PRO A 103 -11.50 -13.56 2.37
N LEU A 104 -10.55 -13.81 3.28
CA LEU A 104 -10.86 -14.32 4.63
C LEU A 104 -11.60 -13.28 5.47
N VAL A 105 -11.10 -12.04 5.44
CA VAL A 105 -11.68 -10.91 6.14
C VAL A 105 -13.07 -10.58 5.59
N GLN A 106 -13.23 -10.54 4.26
CA GLN A 106 -14.54 -10.29 3.65
C GLN A 106 -15.56 -11.35 4.03
N ARG A 107 -15.17 -12.63 4.08
CA ARG A 107 -16.07 -13.71 4.46
C ARG A 107 -16.54 -13.61 5.91
N GLU A 108 -15.65 -13.29 6.86
CA GLU A 108 -16.01 -13.15 8.28
C GLU A 108 -16.75 -11.85 8.58
N VAL A 109 -16.29 -10.73 8.01
CA VAL A 109 -16.86 -9.40 8.28
C VAL A 109 -18.20 -9.22 7.58
N ALA A 110 -18.34 -9.66 6.33
CA ALA A 110 -19.60 -9.45 5.63
C ALA A 110 -20.74 -10.28 6.20
N VAL A 111 -20.48 -11.50 6.69
CA VAL A 111 -21.48 -12.31 7.37
C VAL A 111 -21.91 -11.66 8.69
N LYS A 112 -20.99 -11.01 9.41
CA LYS A 112 -21.27 -10.45 10.74
C LYS A 112 -21.84 -9.03 10.73
N TYR A 113 -21.41 -8.17 9.80
CA TYR A 113 -21.75 -6.74 9.80
C TYR A 113 -22.66 -6.31 8.64
N PHE A 114 -22.73 -7.12 7.56
CA PHE A 114 -23.40 -6.74 6.32
C PHE A 114 -24.23 -7.89 5.73
N SER A 115 -24.80 -8.76 6.58
CA SER A 115 -25.59 -9.93 6.17
C SER A 115 -26.77 -9.59 5.27
N ASN A 116 -27.29 -8.37 5.37
CA ASN A 116 -28.48 -7.90 4.66
C ASN A 116 -28.15 -7.30 3.27
N LEU A 117 -26.87 -7.11 2.93
CA LEU A 117 -26.47 -6.56 1.64
C LEU A 117 -26.47 -7.63 0.55
N GLU A 118 -27.36 -7.47 -0.43
CA GLU A 118 -27.41 -8.31 -1.62
C GLU A 118 -26.08 -8.25 -2.41
N LYS A 119 -25.58 -9.43 -2.80
CA LYS A 119 -24.37 -9.61 -3.61
C LYS A 119 -24.68 -9.49 -5.10
N LYS A 120 -24.53 -8.29 -5.67
CA LYS A 120 -24.78 -8.04 -7.11
C LYS A 120 -23.62 -8.47 -8.03
N LYS A 121 -22.46 -8.87 -7.49
CA LYS A 121 -21.29 -9.37 -8.24
C LYS A 121 -20.92 -8.50 -9.46
N GLY A 122 -20.93 -7.18 -9.33
CA GLY A 122 -20.59 -6.24 -10.41
C GLY A 122 -19.09 -6.13 -10.71
N GLY A 123 -18.29 -7.11 -10.30
CA GLY A 123 -16.88 -7.26 -10.61
C GLY A 123 -16.45 -8.72 -10.55
N SER A 124 -15.15 -8.98 -10.67
CA SER A 124 -14.60 -10.34 -10.66
C SER A 124 -13.22 -10.36 -10.02
N THR A 125 -12.84 -11.50 -9.44
CA THR A 125 -11.51 -11.71 -8.86
C THR A 125 -10.39 -11.41 -9.86
N LEU A 126 -10.58 -11.78 -11.13
CA LEU A 126 -9.64 -11.43 -12.21
C LEU A 126 -9.59 -9.91 -12.45
N GLY A 127 -10.73 -9.23 -12.36
CA GLY A 127 -10.81 -7.77 -12.41
C GLY A 127 -10.14 -7.08 -11.22
N SER A 128 -10.19 -7.66 -10.02
CA SER A 128 -9.47 -7.19 -8.84
C SER A 128 -7.95 -7.34 -9.00
N LEU A 129 -7.49 -8.48 -9.51
CA LEU A 129 -6.08 -8.71 -9.86
C LEU A 129 -5.60 -7.70 -10.90
N ALA A 130 -6.34 -7.53 -11.99
CA ALA A 130 -5.99 -6.56 -13.04
C ALA A 130 -5.98 -5.11 -12.53
N ASN A 131 -6.97 -4.73 -11.71
CA ASN A 131 -7.02 -3.41 -11.08
C ASN A 131 -5.84 -3.18 -10.13
N SER A 132 -5.49 -4.18 -9.33
CA SER A 132 -4.35 -4.13 -8.42
C SER A 132 -3.04 -4.00 -9.19
N LEU A 133 -2.83 -4.83 -10.21
CA LEU A 133 -1.63 -4.77 -11.04
C LEU A 133 -1.50 -3.44 -11.78
N GLN A 134 -2.59 -2.94 -12.39
CA GLN A 134 -2.59 -1.64 -13.07
C GLN A 134 -2.30 -0.50 -12.08
N THR A 135 -2.93 -0.53 -10.91
CA THR A 135 -2.73 0.50 -9.88
C THR A 135 -1.31 0.49 -9.38
N LEU A 136 -0.74 -0.71 -9.21
CA LEU A 136 0.62 -0.91 -8.78
C LEU A 136 1.63 -0.39 -9.82
N THR A 137 1.45 -0.74 -11.09
CA THR A 137 2.29 -0.22 -12.18
C THR A 137 2.27 1.31 -12.22
N VAL A 138 1.08 1.91 -12.11
CA VAL A 138 0.96 3.38 -12.07
C VAL A 138 1.63 3.97 -10.83
N PHE A 139 1.48 3.34 -9.67
CA PHE A 139 2.16 3.77 -8.43
C PHE A 139 3.68 3.80 -8.62
N VAL A 140 4.26 2.72 -9.15
CA VAL A 140 5.70 2.61 -9.38
C VAL A 140 6.18 3.68 -10.38
N VAL A 141 5.47 3.84 -11.50
CA VAL A 141 5.80 4.87 -12.50
C VAL A 141 5.76 6.26 -11.89
N LEU A 142 4.68 6.61 -11.16
CA LEU A 142 4.57 7.92 -10.50
C LEU A 142 5.64 8.12 -9.43
N PHE A 143 5.95 7.09 -8.65
CA PHE A 143 7.00 7.15 -7.64
C PHE A 143 8.35 7.55 -8.27
N PHE A 144 8.75 6.87 -9.35
CA PHE A 144 9.99 7.20 -10.07
C PHE A 144 9.93 8.57 -10.76
N LEU A 145 8.80 8.93 -11.36
CA LEU A 145 8.62 10.26 -11.96
C LEU A 145 8.69 11.39 -10.93
N THR A 146 8.34 11.12 -9.67
CA THR A 146 8.36 12.14 -8.63
C THR A 146 9.74 12.36 -8.01
N LEU A 147 10.73 11.49 -8.26
CA LEU A 147 12.05 11.61 -7.63
C LEU A 147 12.73 12.98 -7.77
N PRO A 148 12.65 13.69 -8.91
CA PRO A 148 13.20 15.04 -9.02
C PRO A 148 12.56 16.02 -8.02
N LEU A 149 11.27 15.84 -7.70
CA LEU A 149 10.55 16.69 -6.75
C LEU A 149 10.97 16.42 -5.30
N TRP A 150 11.59 15.28 -4.99
CA TRP A 150 12.02 14.93 -3.64
C TRP A 150 13.19 15.80 -3.15
N LEU A 151 13.88 16.48 -4.06
CA LEU A 151 14.92 17.46 -3.71
C LEU A 151 14.34 18.69 -2.99
N ILE A 152 13.02 18.92 -3.09
CA ILE A 152 12.33 20.01 -2.41
C ILE A 152 12.03 19.59 -0.96
N PRO A 153 12.44 20.38 0.05
CA PRO A 153 12.13 20.08 1.45
C PRO A 153 10.64 19.83 1.69
N GLY A 154 10.32 18.73 2.39
CA GLY A 154 8.94 18.32 2.70
C GLY A 154 8.27 17.44 1.64
N MET A 155 8.69 17.49 0.36
CA MET A 155 8.12 16.63 -0.69
C MET A 155 8.32 15.13 -0.45
N PRO A 156 9.45 14.65 0.08
CA PRO A 156 9.62 13.24 0.45
C PRO A 156 8.60 12.71 1.46
N LEU A 157 7.91 13.57 2.20
CA LEU A 157 6.84 13.18 3.12
C LEU A 157 5.46 13.23 2.43
N VAL A 158 5.21 14.29 1.67
CA VAL A 158 3.90 14.55 1.04
C VAL A 158 3.64 13.61 -0.15
N ILE A 159 4.65 13.38 -0.99
CA ILE A 159 4.47 12.62 -2.23
C ILE A 159 4.15 11.15 -1.95
N PRO A 160 4.92 10.40 -1.12
CA PRO A 160 4.57 9.03 -0.78
C PRO A 160 3.21 8.94 -0.09
N ALA A 161 2.87 9.90 0.77
CA ALA A 161 1.57 9.95 1.43
C ALA A 161 0.42 9.99 0.42
N ILE A 162 0.48 10.89 -0.56
CA ILE A 162 -0.55 11.02 -1.59
C ILE A 162 -0.66 9.73 -2.44
N LEU A 163 0.48 9.19 -2.85
CA LEU A 163 0.52 7.97 -3.68
C LEU A 163 -0.06 6.76 -2.94
N VAL A 164 0.26 6.60 -1.65
CA VAL A 164 -0.27 5.50 -0.80
C VAL A 164 -1.78 5.64 -0.61
N ILE A 165 -2.29 6.84 -0.35
CA ILE A 165 -3.75 7.07 -0.21
C ILE A 165 -4.48 6.71 -1.50
N TRP A 166 -3.96 7.19 -2.63
CA TRP A 166 -4.53 6.92 -3.94
C TRP A 166 -4.56 5.41 -4.25
N MET A 167 -3.44 4.73 -4.01
CA MET A 167 -3.28 3.31 -4.27
C MET A 167 -4.21 2.48 -3.37
N ASN A 168 -4.21 2.71 -2.06
CA ASN A 168 -5.08 2.00 -1.10
C ASN A 168 -6.56 2.19 -1.44
N LYS A 169 -6.96 3.44 -1.73
CA LYS A 169 -8.33 3.75 -2.17
C LYS A 169 -8.71 2.94 -3.41
N LYS A 170 -7.84 2.87 -4.42
CA LYS A 170 -8.16 2.23 -5.70
C LYS A 170 -8.17 0.70 -5.62
N ILE A 171 -7.30 0.11 -4.81
CA ILE A 171 -7.26 -1.35 -4.59
C ILE A 171 -8.41 -1.79 -3.69
N PHE A 172 -8.43 -1.34 -2.44
CA PHE A 172 -9.35 -1.90 -1.43
C PHE A 172 -10.82 -1.63 -1.71
N VAL A 173 -11.15 -0.46 -2.29
CA VAL A 173 -12.56 -0.16 -2.62
C VAL A 173 -13.04 -1.02 -3.79
N TYR A 174 -12.20 -1.31 -4.78
CA TYR A 174 -12.55 -2.24 -5.86
C TYR A 174 -12.78 -3.64 -5.29
N ASP A 175 -11.80 -4.13 -4.52
CA ASP A 175 -11.78 -5.50 -3.99
C ASP A 175 -13.01 -5.83 -3.14
N VAL A 176 -13.58 -4.83 -2.48
CA VAL A 176 -14.74 -4.99 -1.61
C VAL A 176 -16.04 -4.81 -2.37
N LEU A 177 -16.11 -3.82 -3.26
CA LEU A 177 -17.35 -3.55 -3.98
C LEU A 177 -17.59 -4.52 -5.14
N GLN A 178 -16.58 -5.24 -5.63
CA GLN A 178 -16.74 -6.20 -6.74
C GLN A 178 -17.81 -7.27 -6.45
N ASP A 179 -17.92 -7.74 -5.21
CA ASP A 179 -18.84 -8.82 -4.85
C ASP A 179 -20.23 -8.31 -4.50
N TYR A 180 -20.33 -7.08 -3.99
CA TYR A 180 -21.56 -6.53 -3.41
C TYR A 180 -22.27 -5.54 -4.32
N ALA A 181 -21.54 -4.68 -5.02
CA ALA A 181 -22.10 -3.58 -5.79
C ALA A 181 -22.22 -3.92 -7.29
N SER A 182 -23.22 -3.34 -7.97
CA SER A 182 -23.28 -3.33 -9.44
C SER A 182 -22.18 -2.42 -10.02
N LYS A 183 -21.95 -2.52 -11.33
CA LYS A 183 -20.94 -1.69 -12.02
C LYS A 183 -21.27 -0.19 -11.89
N GLU A 184 -22.55 0.16 -11.98
CA GLU A 184 -23.07 1.52 -11.87
C GLU A 184 -22.91 2.06 -10.43
N GLU A 185 -23.29 1.26 -9.43
CA GLU A 185 -23.14 1.59 -8.00
C GLU A 185 -21.66 1.87 -7.67
N ARG A 186 -20.73 1.08 -8.20
CA ARG A 186 -19.29 1.27 -8.02
C ARG A 186 -18.78 2.59 -8.56
N VAL A 187 -19.14 2.93 -9.79
CA VAL A 187 -18.74 4.20 -10.43
C VAL A 187 -19.32 5.37 -9.64
N LEU A 188 -20.56 5.25 -9.19
CA LEU A 188 -21.23 6.30 -8.42
C LEU A 188 -20.57 6.52 -7.05
N ILE A 189 -20.22 5.44 -6.33
CA ILE A 189 -19.50 5.52 -5.05
C ILE A 189 -18.11 6.13 -5.26
N ALA A 190 -17.37 5.68 -6.27
CA ALA A 190 -16.03 6.20 -6.57
C ALA A 190 -16.06 7.72 -6.82
N LYS A 191 -17.12 8.24 -7.46
CA LYS A 191 -17.32 9.67 -7.70
C LYS A 191 -17.81 10.42 -6.46
N LYS A 192 -18.94 10.00 -5.86
CA LYS A 192 -19.59 10.72 -4.76
C LYS A 192 -18.84 10.65 -3.43
N GLN A 193 -18.09 9.57 -3.18
CA GLN A 193 -17.39 9.37 -1.91
C GLN A 193 -15.87 9.58 -2.01
N SER A 194 -15.38 10.13 -3.13
CA SER A 194 -13.95 10.34 -3.35
C SER A 194 -13.29 11.14 -2.22
N ALA A 195 -13.89 12.28 -1.83
CA ALA A 195 -13.34 13.13 -0.78
C ALA A 195 -13.25 12.42 0.58
N GLY A 196 -14.27 11.63 0.95
CA GLY A 196 -14.26 10.87 2.20
C GLY A 196 -13.23 9.74 2.21
N LEU A 197 -13.02 9.07 1.07
CA LEU A 197 -11.98 8.05 0.91
C LEU A 197 -10.56 8.64 0.99
N TRP A 198 -10.37 9.85 0.45
CA TRP A 198 -9.12 10.60 0.59
C TRP A 198 -8.89 11.04 2.03
N GLY A 199 -9.92 11.56 2.72
CA GLY A 199 -9.84 11.95 4.13
C GLY A 199 -9.54 10.76 5.06
N LEU A 200 -10.14 9.60 4.80
CA LEU A 200 -9.81 8.36 5.52
C LEU A 200 -8.34 7.98 5.31
N GLY A 201 -7.86 8.00 4.08
CA GLY A 201 -6.46 7.71 3.76
C GLY A 201 -5.49 8.68 4.42
N ALA A 202 -5.83 9.97 4.43
CA ALA A 202 -5.03 10.98 5.11
C ALA A 202 -4.86 10.62 6.59
N LEU A 203 -5.94 10.30 7.30
CA LEU A 203 -5.87 9.88 8.70
C LEU A 203 -4.99 8.62 8.89
N LEU A 204 -5.12 7.64 8.00
CA LEU A 204 -4.34 6.40 8.06
C LEU A 204 -2.84 6.66 7.82
N VAL A 205 -2.50 7.51 6.85
CA VAL A 205 -1.10 7.89 6.59
C VAL A 205 -0.56 8.77 7.72
N PHE A 206 -1.35 9.68 8.29
CA PHE A 206 -0.92 10.42 9.47
C PHE A 206 -0.63 9.49 10.64
N ALA A 207 -1.45 8.46 10.84
CA ALA A 207 -1.19 7.43 11.85
C ALA A 207 0.08 6.62 11.54
N SER A 208 0.55 6.54 10.30
CA SER A 208 1.76 5.76 9.96
C SER A 208 3.05 6.39 10.44
N TYR A 209 3.03 7.68 10.78
CA TYR A 209 4.16 8.35 11.41
C TYR A 209 4.32 8.00 12.90
N ILE A 210 3.33 7.34 13.51
CA ILE A 210 3.45 6.81 14.86
C ILE A 210 4.35 5.56 14.83
N PRO A 211 5.41 5.48 15.65
CA PRO A 211 6.26 4.30 15.73
C PRO A 211 5.44 3.02 15.94
N PHE A 212 5.84 1.93 15.28
CA PHE A 212 5.18 0.61 15.26
C PHE A 212 3.78 0.55 14.61
N ALA A 213 3.06 1.67 14.46
CA ALA A 213 1.76 1.69 13.79
C ALA A 213 1.86 1.25 12.34
N PHE A 214 2.98 1.51 11.67
CA PHE A 214 3.26 1.11 10.29
C PHE A 214 3.11 -0.41 10.05
N ILE A 215 3.27 -1.26 11.08
CA ILE A 215 3.09 -2.72 10.98
C ILE A 215 1.60 -3.07 10.87
N LEU A 216 0.75 -2.38 11.62
CA LEU A 216 -0.68 -2.64 11.72
C LEU A 216 -1.49 -1.93 10.63
N LEU A 217 -0.96 -0.82 10.10
CA LEU A 217 -1.72 0.04 9.21
C LEU A 217 -2.07 -0.54 7.85
N PRO A 218 -1.27 -1.38 7.17
CA PRO A 218 -1.68 -2.00 5.92
C PRO A 218 -2.97 -2.82 6.11
N VAL A 219 -2.99 -3.62 7.19
CA VAL A 219 -4.14 -4.40 7.60
C VAL A 219 -5.31 -3.50 7.98
N PHE A 220 -5.08 -2.53 8.88
CA PHE A 220 -6.12 -1.61 9.34
C PHE A 220 -6.72 -0.80 8.19
N SER A 221 -5.88 -0.36 7.24
CA SER A 221 -6.30 0.35 6.04
C SER A 221 -7.21 -0.52 5.19
N ALA A 222 -6.86 -1.80 4.96
CA ALA A 222 -7.71 -2.73 4.24
C ALA A 222 -9.10 -2.83 4.88
N PHE A 223 -9.18 -3.01 6.20
CA PHE A 223 -10.46 -3.01 6.91
C PHE A 223 -11.20 -1.67 6.82
N ALA A 224 -10.53 -0.55 7.10
CA ALA A 224 -11.15 0.76 7.14
C ALA A 224 -11.72 1.16 5.79
N TYR A 225 -10.99 0.93 4.70
CA TYR A 225 -11.47 1.15 3.33
C TYR A 225 -12.63 0.20 2.97
N SER A 226 -12.58 -1.06 3.42
CA SER A 226 -13.66 -2.03 3.21
C SER A 226 -14.96 -1.61 3.90
N PHE A 227 -14.90 -1.29 5.19
CA PHE A 227 -16.06 -0.81 5.95
C PHE A 227 -16.59 0.50 5.37
N TYR A 228 -15.71 1.41 4.96
CA TYR A 228 -16.12 2.65 4.31
C TYR A 228 -16.85 2.38 2.97
N GLY A 229 -16.34 1.48 2.14
CA GLY A 229 -16.96 1.08 0.89
C GLY A 229 -18.34 0.46 1.09
N LEU A 230 -18.47 -0.51 1.99
CA LEU A 230 -19.75 -1.19 2.26
C LEU A 230 -20.78 -0.27 2.92
N ASN A 231 -20.39 0.55 3.90
CA ASN A 231 -21.28 1.57 4.45
C ASN A 231 -21.73 2.57 3.36
N SER A 232 -20.90 2.86 2.36
CA SER A 232 -21.23 3.76 1.24
C SER A 232 -22.25 3.14 0.31
N LEU A 233 -22.14 1.84 0.08
CA LEU A 233 -23.09 1.06 -0.70
C LEU A 233 -24.44 0.94 0.01
N GLU A 234 -24.43 0.60 1.30
CA GLU A 234 -25.65 0.52 2.12
C GLU A 234 -26.41 1.85 2.12
N ARG A 235 -25.70 2.97 2.36
CA ARG A 235 -26.33 4.29 2.33
C ARG A 235 -26.88 4.63 0.95
N LEU A 236 -26.16 4.26 -0.13
CA LEU A 236 -26.62 4.52 -1.49
C LEU A 236 -27.93 3.78 -1.79
N ARG A 237 -28.03 2.52 -1.37
CA ARG A 237 -29.23 1.69 -1.57
C ARG A 237 -30.40 2.10 -0.70
N ASN A 238 -30.15 2.57 0.52
CA ASN A 238 -31.20 3.07 1.42
C ASN A 238 -31.75 4.46 0.99
N GLN A 239 -31.09 5.13 0.04
CA GLN A 239 -31.50 6.43 -0.50
C GLN A 239 -32.13 6.32 -1.90
N ALA A 240 -32.13 5.13 -2.49
CA ALA A 240 -32.73 4.83 -3.79
C ALA A 240 -34.11 4.21 -3.59
#